data_AF-A0A3L6SC40-F1
#
_entry.id   AF-A0A3L6SC40-F1
#
_cell.length_a   1.000
_cell.length_b   1.000
_cell.length_c   1.000
_cell.angle_alpha   90.00
_cell.angle_beta   90.00
_cell.angle_gamma   90.00
#
_symmetry.space_group_name_H-M   'P 1'
#
loop_
_entity.id
_entity.type
_entity.pdbx_description
1 polymer ?
#
loop_
_entity_poly.entity_id
_entity_poly.type
_entity_poly.pdbx_seq_one_letter_code
_entity_poly.pdbx_strand_id
1 'polypeptide(L)'
;MSMTPWYPSSKQSSAANSPPRGRPNPGRTPRIDGKEFFRQARSRLSYEQFGAFLANIKELNAHKQSREETLKKAEEIFGPDNKDLYLSFQGLLNRSMP
;
A
#
# COMPACT_ATOMS: atom_id res chain seq x y z
N MET A 1 -43.41 18.35 57.14
CA MET A 1 -42.07 17.74 57.06
C MET A 1 -41.51 18.06 55.69
N SER A 2 -40.58 18.99 55.63
CA SER A 2 -39.95 19.46 54.40
C SER A 2 -38.81 18.52 54.00
N MET A 3 -38.78 18.02 52.76
CA MET A 3 -37.55 17.49 52.17
C MET A 3 -37.46 17.88 50.69
N THR A 4 -36.26 18.35 50.37
CA THR A 4 -35.77 19.12 49.24
C THR A 4 -35.85 18.37 47.90
N PRO A 5 -36.08 19.04 46.76
CA PRO A 5 -35.85 18.44 45.45
C PRO A 5 -34.34 18.41 45.15
N TRP A 6 -33.86 17.23 44.77
CA TRP A 6 -32.50 16.97 44.31
C TRP A 6 -32.25 17.70 42.97
N TYR A 7 -31.26 18.60 42.94
CA TYR A 7 -30.73 19.20 41.71
C TYR A 7 -29.52 18.38 41.23
N PRO A 8 -29.53 17.82 40.01
CA PRO A 8 -28.29 17.47 39.34
C PRO A 8 -27.74 18.71 38.60
N SER A 9 -26.51 19.03 38.98
CA SER A 9 -25.68 20.14 38.53
C SER A 9 -25.28 20.05 37.05
N SER A 10 -25.31 21.22 36.42
CA SER A 10 -24.43 21.71 35.34
C SER A 10 -24.38 20.94 34.02
N LYS A 11 -25.13 21.48 33.04
CA LYS A 11 -24.75 21.42 31.62
C LYS A 11 -23.58 22.37 31.36
N GLN A 12 -22.38 21.82 31.20
CA GLN A 12 -21.31 22.53 30.48
C GLN A 12 -20.38 21.52 29.79
N SER A 13 -20.86 20.95 28.69
CA SER A 13 -19.99 20.29 27.71
C SER A 13 -19.58 21.32 26.68
N SER A 14 -18.49 22.03 26.96
CA SER A 14 -17.74 22.76 25.94
C SER A 14 -16.78 21.77 25.27
N ALA A 15 -17.11 21.29 24.08
CA ALA A 15 -16.11 20.71 23.18
C ALA A 15 -16.59 20.80 21.72
N ALA A 16 -15.85 21.62 20.98
CA ALA A 16 -15.86 21.91 19.56
C ALA A 16 -16.44 20.81 18.64
N ASN A 17 -17.44 21.22 17.86
CA ASN A 17 -17.77 20.60 16.59
C ASN A 17 -16.63 20.89 15.60
N SER A 18 -15.75 19.94 15.38
CA SER A 18 -14.82 19.95 14.25
C SER A 18 -14.87 18.58 13.59
N PRO A 19 -15.11 18.49 12.28
CA PRO A 19 -15.14 17.20 11.60
C PRO A 19 -13.75 16.55 11.74
N PRO A 20 -13.66 15.23 11.98
CA PRO A 20 -12.37 14.56 11.91
C PRO A 20 -11.90 14.60 10.46
N ARG A 21 -11.04 15.57 10.16
CA ARG A 21 -10.15 15.53 9.01
C ARG A 21 -9.28 14.28 9.21
N GLY A 22 -9.66 13.20 8.54
CA GLY A 22 -9.04 11.88 8.67
C GLY A 22 -7.52 12.02 8.63
N ARG A 23 -6.90 11.78 9.79
CA ARG A 23 -5.44 11.74 9.92
C ARG A 23 -4.91 10.61 9.02
N PRO A 24 -3.80 10.81 8.29
CA PRO A 24 -3.09 9.69 7.70
C PRO A 24 -2.62 8.80 8.85
N ASN A 25 -3.05 7.53 8.81
CA ASN A 25 -2.78 6.56 9.85
C ASN A 25 -1.25 6.33 9.98
N PRO A 26 -0.56 6.76 11.06
CA PRO A 26 0.90 6.72 11.13
C PRO A 26 1.45 5.34 11.56
N GLY A 27 0.61 4.29 11.53
CA GLY A 27 0.92 2.97 12.08
C GLY A 27 1.28 1.88 11.06
N ARG A 28 1.20 2.15 9.76
CA ARG A 28 1.82 1.25 8.78
C ARG A 28 3.23 1.78 8.60
N THR A 29 4.22 0.99 9.03
CA THR A 29 5.56 1.01 8.43
C THR A 29 5.41 1.24 6.91
N PRO A 30 6.35 1.90 6.21
CA PRO A 30 6.32 2.03 4.75
C PRO A 30 6.53 0.64 4.12
N ARG A 31 5.56 -0.25 4.34
CA ARG A 31 5.36 -1.52 3.67
C ARG A 31 4.88 -1.09 2.31
N ILE A 32 5.80 -1.11 1.36
CA ILE A 32 5.54 -0.90 -0.05
C ILE A 32 4.28 -1.70 -0.39
N ASP A 33 3.18 -0.97 -0.54
CA ASP A 33 1.89 -1.57 -0.86
C ASP A 33 1.97 -1.98 -2.33
N GLY A 34 1.49 -3.18 -2.66
CA GLY A 34 1.50 -3.63 -4.06
C GLY A 34 0.86 -2.61 -4.99
N LYS A 35 -0.21 -1.95 -4.55
CA LYS A 35 -0.83 -0.87 -5.34
C LYS A 35 0.11 0.31 -5.56
N GLU A 36 0.89 0.70 -4.56
CA GLU A 36 1.81 1.82 -4.68
C GLU A 36 3.01 1.48 -5.58
N PHE A 37 3.50 0.24 -5.49
CA PHE A 37 4.53 -0.27 -6.40
C PHE A 37 4.05 -0.25 -7.86
N PHE A 38 2.88 -0.79 -8.17
CA PHE A 38 2.36 -0.77 -9.55
C PHE A 38 2.12 0.66 -10.06
N ARG A 39 1.70 1.58 -9.18
CA ARG A 39 1.56 2.99 -9.52
C ARG A 39 2.90 3.63 -9.87
N GLN A 40 3.95 3.36 -9.07
CA GLN A 40 5.30 3.87 -9.34
C GLN A 40 5.89 3.26 -10.61
N ALA A 41 5.81 1.93 -10.77
CA ALA A 41 6.30 1.23 -11.95
C ALA A 41 5.64 1.77 -13.23
N ARG A 42 4.32 2.02 -13.22
CA ARG A 42 3.63 2.62 -14.37
C ARG A 42 4.09 4.05 -14.69
N SER A 43 4.51 4.83 -13.68
CA SER A 43 4.97 6.19 -13.88
C SER A 43 6.42 6.27 -14.37
N ARG A 44 7.23 5.25 -14.10
CA ARG A 44 8.67 5.23 -14.44
C ARG A 44 8.98 4.45 -15.69
N LEU A 45 8.26 3.36 -15.94
CA LEU A 45 8.48 2.49 -17.09
C LEU A 45 7.73 2.99 -18.32
N SER A 46 8.27 2.72 -19.50
CA SER A 46 7.53 2.94 -20.75
C SER A 46 6.29 2.05 -20.81
N TYR A 47 5.33 2.39 -21.67
CA TYR A 47 4.12 1.59 -21.84
C TYR A 47 4.43 0.15 -22.24
N GLU A 48 5.42 -0.05 -23.10
CA GLU A 48 5.87 -1.37 -23.55
C GLU A 48 6.55 -2.16 -22.42
N GLN A 49 7.43 -1.53 -21.64
CA GLN A 49 8.06 -2.14 -20.47
C GLN A 49 7.01 -2.51 -19.41
N PHE A 50 6.10 -1.60 -19.10
CA PHE A 50 5.05 -1.87 -18.12
C PHE A 50 4.09 -2.98 -18.59
N GLY A 51 3.78 -3.04 -19.89
CA GLY A 51 3.02 -4.13 -20.49
C GLY A 51 3.72 -5.48 -20.39
N ALA A 52 5.02 -5.53 -20.72
CA ALA A 52 5.86 -6.71 -20.56
C ALA A 52 5.91 -7.16 -19.09
N PHE A 53 6.01 -6.20 -18.16
CA PHE A 53 5.97 -6.49 -16.73
C PHE A 53 4.66 -7.13 -16.31
N LEU A 54 3.50 -6.61 -16.72
CA LEU A 54 2.20 -7.21 -16.41
C LEU A 54 2.06 -8.63 -16.99
N ALA A 55 2.56 -8.87 -18.21
CA ALA A 55 2.58 -10.20 -18.80
C ALA A 55 3.43 -11.18 -17.97
N ASN A 56 4.61 -10.74 -17.53
CA ASN A 56 5.50 -11.49 -16.66
C ASN A 56 4.80 -11.88 -15.35
N ILE A 57 4.10 -10.94 -14.69
CA ILE A 57 3.31 -11.22 -13.49
C ILE A 57 2.18 -12.22 -13.76
N LYS A 58 1.47 -12.09 -14.89
CA LYS A 58 0.41 -13.03 -15.27
C LYS A 58 0.94 -14.45 -15.44
N GLU A 59 2.11 -14.63 -16.07
CA GLU A 59 2.73 -15.94 -16.23
C GLU A 59 3.11 -16.57 -14.88
N LEU A 60 3.62 -15.77 -13.93
CA LEU A 60 3.92 -16.25 -12.58
C LEU A 60 2.64 -16.67 -11.84
N ASN A 61 1.57 -15.87 -11.92
CA ASN A 61 0.28 -16.20 -11.30
C ASN A 61 -0.38 -17.43 -11.95
N ALA A 62 -0.11 -17.69 -13.24
CA ALA A 62 -0.54 -18.90 -13.92
C ALA A 62 0.32 -20.13 -13.58
N HIS A 63 1.29 -20.01 -12.66
CA HIS A 63 2.29 -21.03 -12.34
C HIS A 63 3.05 -21.57 -13.56
N LYS A 64 3.15 -20.75 -14.63
CA LYS A 64 3.85 -21.11 -15.87
C LYS A 64 5.34 -20.81 -15.84
N GLN A 65 5.79 -20.02 -14.87
CA GLN A 65 7.20 -19.71 -14.66
C GLN A 65 7.56 -19.70 -13.17
N SER A 66 8.84 -19.91 -12.89
CA SER A 66 9.40 -19.84 -11.55
C SER A 66 9.65 -18.39 -11.11
N ARG A 67 9.74 -18.17 -9.80
CA ARG A 67 10.02 -16.84 -9.24
C ARG A 67 11.34 -16.25 -9.76
N GLU A 68 12.39 -17.07 -9.83
CA GLU A 68 13.71 -16.66 -10.35
C GLU A 68 13.61 -16.17 -11.80
N GLU A 69 12.87 -16.87 -12.65
CA GLU A 69 12.62 -16.43 -14.03
C GLU A 69 11.85 -15.12 -14.07
N THR A 70 10.85 -14.94 -13.20
CA THR A 70 10.08 -13.70 -13.13
C THR A 70 10.95 -12.54 -12.70
N LEU A 71 11.84 -12.75 -11.71
CA LEU A 71 12.78 -11.75 -11.24
C LEU A 71 13.77 -11.37 -12.35
N LYS A 72 14.36 -12.35 -13.03
CA LYS A 72 15.29 -12.10 -14.13
C LYS A 72 14.64 -11.29 -15.26
N LYS A 73 13.45 -11.69 -15.71
CA LYS A 73 12.67 -10.92 -16.70
C LYS A 73 12.31 -9.52 -16.19
N ALA A 74 11.94 -9.38 -14.91
CA ALA A 74 11.63 -8.08 -14.33
C ALA A 74 12.86 -7.16 -14.30
N GLU A 75 14.05 -7.67 -14.00
CA GLU A 75 15.31 -6.93 -14.07
C GLU A 75 15.58 -6.40 -15.49
N GLU A 76 15.39 -7.24 -16.52
CA GLU A 76 15.53 -6.81 -17.91
C GLU A 76 14.49 -5.75 -18.30
N ILE A 77 13.25 -5.91 -17.86
CA ILE A 77 12.15 -4.99 -18.17
C ILE A 77 12.37 -3.62 -17.50
N PHE A 78 12.79 -3.60 -16.23
CA PHE A 78 13.06 -2.38 -15.49
C PHE A 78 14.35 -1.70 -15.96
N GLY A 79 15.32 -2.51 -16.37
CA GLY A 79 16.64 -2.07 -16.78
C GLY A 79 17.49 -1.55 -15.61
N PRO A 80 18.73 -1.14 -15.90
CA PRO A 80 19.70 -0.72 -14.89
C PRO A 80 19.32 0.59 -14.17
N ASP A 81 18.45 1.40 -14.78
CA ASP A 81 18.00 2.70 -14.25
C ASP A 81 16.97 2.55 -13.11
N ASN A 82 16.19 1.46 -13.12
CA ASN A 82 15.09 1.24 -12.17
C ASN A 82 15.35 0.06 -11.22
N LYS A 83 16.60 -0.11 -10.76
CA LYS A 83 16.98 -1.18 -9.82
C LYS A 83 16.20 -1.14 -8.50
N ASP A 84 15.73 0.04 -8.07
CA ASP A 84 14.90 0.16 -6.88
C ASP A 84 13.53 -0.52 -7.05
N LEU A 85 12.97 -0.50 -8.28
CA LEU A 85 11.75 -1.23 -8.59
C LEU A 85 11.98 -2.74 -8.52
N TYR A 86 13.14 -3.22 -8.99
CA TYR A 86 13.50 -4.65 -8.86
C TYR A 86 13.54 -5.10 -7.39
N LEU A 87 14.27 -4.36 -6.54
CA LEU A 87 14.38 -4.69 -5.11
C LEU A 87 13.02 -4.64 -4.40
N SER A 88 12.20 -3.64 -4.74
CA SER A 88 10.84 -3.50 -4.22
C SER A 88 9.95 -4.67 -4.65
N PHE A 89 10.04 -5.07 -5.92
CA PHE A 89 9.30 -6.19 -6.49
C PHE A 89 9.69 -7.53 -5.86
N GLN A 90 11.00 -7.76 -5.67
CA GLN A 90 11.50 -8.95 -4.98
C GLN A 90 10.97 -9.06 -3.55
N GLY A 91 10.97 -7.94 -2.80
CA GLY A 91 10.38 -7.89 -1.47
C GLY A 91 8.88 -8.17 -1.47
N LEU A 92 8.16 -7.72 -2.50
CA LEU A 92 6.73 -7.94 -2.66
C LEU A 92 6.40 -9.41 -2.99
N LEU A 93 7.18 -10.02 -3.88
CA LEU A 93 7.05 -11.43 -4.25
C LEU A 93 7.29 -12.37 -3.07
N ASN A 94 8.35 -12.16 -2.31
CA ASN A 94 8.67 -12.98 -1.15
C ASN A 94 7.61 -12.91 -0.05
N ARG A 95 6.80 -11.85 -0.02
CA ARG A 95 5.75 -11.64 0.97
C ARG A 95 4.36 -12.07 0.52
N SER A 96 4.14 -12.20 -0.79
CA SER A 96 2.84 -12.57 -1.36
C SER A 96 2.64 -14.08 -1.49
N MET A 97 3.67 -14.87 -1.17
CA MET A 97 3.58 -16.33 -1.11
C MET A 97 3.06 -16.76 0.27
N PRO A 98 2.01 -17.59 0.34
CA PRO A 98 1.54 -18.19 1.58
C PRO A 98 2.58 -19.13 2.20
#